data_AF-A0A6N8XKS6-F1
#
_entry.id   AF-A0A6N8XKS6-F1
#
_cell.length_a   1.000
_cell.length_b   1.000
_cell.length_c   1.000
_cell.angle_alpha   90.00
_cell.angle_beta   90.00
_cell.angle_gamma   90.00
#
_symmetry.space_group_name_H-M   'P 1'
#
loop_
_entity.id
_entity.type
_entity.pdbx_description
1 polymer ?
#
loop_
_entity_poly.entity_id
_entity_poly.type
_entity_poly.pdbx_seq_one_letter_code
_entity_poly.pdbx_strand_id
1 'polypeptide(L)'
;MGNGVFIQRAIVSTVLLLCSASLSAQSGEEIEEIVVTGRFIAADGYSGLKSNVPLRDVPITISSYTQAFMEGIETTRIADLYNYMAGVQRAGNTGYDIAIRGFSSGGADRNSLQTDGLPGLAVRFGSPPTVNTERI
;
A
#
# COMPACT_ATOMS: atom_id res chain seq x y z
N MET A 1 63.71 -42.59 13.65
CA MET A 1 62.62 -41.60 13.86
C MET A 1 62.88 -40.46 12.89
N GLY A 2 61.98 -40.14 11.94
CA GLY A 2 62.22 -38.94 11.12
C GLY A 2 61.38 -38.70 9.85
N ASN A 3 60.76 -39.71 9.23
CA ASN A 3 60.25 -39.51 7.85
C ASN A 3 58.71 -39.35 7.73
N GLY A 4 57.94 -39.57 8.80
CA GLY A 4 56.46 -39.50 8.75
C GLY A 4 55.87 -38.09 8.90
N VAL A 5 56.59 -37.16 9.57
CA VAL A 5 56.07 -35.82 9.90
C VAL A 5 56.10 -34.88 8.69
N PHE A 6 56.99 -35.10 7.72
CA PHE A 6 57.10 -34.25 6.52
C PHE A 6 55.97 -34.47 5.51
N ILE A 7 55.51 -35.72 5.36
CA ILE A 7 54.43 -36.06 4.41
C ILE A 7 53.08 -35.54 4.93
N GLN A 8 52.85 -35.62 6.25
CA GLN A 8 51.60 -35.16 6.87
C GLN A 8 51.44 -33.63 6.86
N ARG A 9 52.54 -32.85 6.89
CA ARG A 9 52.49 -31.38 6.79
C ARG A 9 52.25 -30.88 5.37
N ALA A 10 52.70 -31.62 4.35
CA ALA A 10 52.47 -31.27 2.94
C ALA A 10 50.98 -31.46 2.54
N ILE A 11 50.35 -32.55 2.98
CA ILE A 11 48.94 -32.85 2.66
C ILE A 11 47.99 -31.82 3.29
N VAL A 12 48.26 -31.38 4.53
CA VAL A 12 47.42 -30.39 5.22
C VAL A 12 47.49 -29.01 4.55
N SER A 13 48.67 -28.61 4.04
CA SER A 13 48.83 -27.34 3.33
C SER A 13 48.16 -27.33 1.94
N THR A 14 48.13 -28.46 1.24
CA THR A 14 47.48 -28.57 -0.08
C THR A 14 45.96 -28.69 0.03
N VAL A 15 45.42 -29.32 1.08
CA VAL A 15 43.98 -29.37 1.33
C VAL A 15 43.44 -28.00 1.79
N LEU A 16 44.22 -27.23 2.56
CA LEU A 16 43.83 -25.88 2.97
C LEU A 16 43.80 -24.89 1.80
N LEU A 17 44.68 -25.07 0.80
CA LEU A 17 44.72 -24.21 -0.39
C LEU A 17 43.58 -24.49 -1.39
N LEU A 18 43.05 -25.72 -1.42
CA LEU A 18 41.94 -26.10 -2.30
C LEU A 18 40.58 -25.62 -1.80
N CYS A 19 40.45 -25.28 -0.51
CA CYS A 19 39.19 -24.83 0.11
C CYS A 19 38.93 -23.32 -0.09
N SER A 20 39.98 -22.53 -0.29
CA SER A 20 39.86 -21.07 -0.51
C SER A 20 39.44 -20.69 -1.94
N ALA A 21 39.51 -21.64 -2.89
CA ALA A 21 39.12 -21.40 -4.28
C ALA A 21 37.60 -21.56 -4.52
N SER A 22 36.87 -22.20 -3.60
CA SER A 22 35.43 -22.44 -3.71
C SER A 22 34.57 -21.36 -3.05
N LEU A 23 35.18 -20.34 -2.42
CA LEU A 23 34.44 -19.26 -1.75
C LEU A 23 34.16 -18.05 -2.67
N SER A 24 34.68 -18.03 -3.90
CA SER A 24 34.47 -16.96 -4.88
C SER A 24 33.56 -17.37 -6.05
N ALA A 25 32.48 -18.09 -5.75
CA ALA A 25 31.42 -18.37 -6.71
C ALA A 25 30.03 -18.25 -6.05
N GLN A 26 29.82 -17.21 -5.23
CA GLN A 26 28.48 -16.71 -4.96
C GLN A 26 28.12 -15.81 -6.15
N SER A 27 27.62 -16.42 -7.22
CA SER A 27 26.99 -15.71 -8.32
C SER A 27 25.80 -14.94 -7.76
N GLY A 28 26.02 -13.66 -7.50
CA GLY A 28 24.99 -12.72 -7.12
C GLY A 28 23.95 -12.65 -8.22
N GLU A 29 22.71 -12.96 -7.87
CA GLU A 29 21.54 -12.71 -8.69
C GLU A 29 21.44 -11.18 -8.83
N GLU A 30 21.81 -10.68 -10.00
CA GLU A 30 21.71 -9.27 -10.36
C GLU A 30 20.22 -8.92 -10.35
N ILE A 31 19.80 -8.19 -9.31
CA ILE A 31 18.41 -7.78 -9.13
C ILE A 31 18.09 -6.82 -10.28
N GLU A 32 17.26 -7.26 -11.24
CA GLU A 32 16.67 -6.39 -12.24
C GLU A 32 15.94 -5.25 -11.52
N GLU A 33 16.24 -4.01 -11.89
CA GLU A 33 15.58 -2.83 -11.36
C GLU A 33 14.09 -2.86 -11.75
N ILE A 34 13.24 -3.23 -10.80
CA ILE A 34 11.78 -3.18 -10.98
C ILE A 34 11.33 -1.76 -10.64
N VAL A 35 11.17 -0.92 -11.66
CA VAL A 35 10.56 0.40 -11.52
C VAL A 35 9.04 0.24 -11.40
N VAL A 36 8.52 0.26 -10.17
CA VAL A 36 7.08 0.24 -9.91
C VAL A 36 6.51 1.64 -10.08
N THR A 37 5.87 1.92 -11.22
CA THR A 37 5.11 3.15 -11.42
C THR A 37 3.70 3.03 -10.84
N GLY A 38 3.51 3.45 -9.59
CA GLY A 38 2.19 3.58 -8.98
C GLY A 38 1.55 4.93 -9.32
N ARG A 39 0.35 4.93 -9.89
CA ARG A 39 -0.42 6.17 -10.11
C ARG A 39 -1.33 6.41 -8.90
N PHE A 40 -0.96 7.35 -8.04
CA PHE A 40 -1.71 7.63 -6.81
C PHE A 40 -3.03 8.39 -7.04
N ILE A 41 -3.13 9.15 -8.12
CA ILE A 41 -4.30 9.97 -8.45
C ILE A 41 -5.11 9.30 -9.57
N ALA A 42 -6.40 9.03 -9.33
CA ALA A 42 -7.29 8.55 -10.37
C ALA A 42 -7.70 9.70 -11.30
N ALA A 43 -7.82 9.43 -12.60
CA ALA A 43 -8.17 10.44 -13.61
C ALA A 43 -9.70 10.58 -13.85
N ASP A 44 -10.49 9.68 -13.25
CA ASP A 44 -11.89 9.45 -13.61
C ASP A 44 -12.82 9.83 -12.44
N GLY A 45 -13.90 10.55 -12.74
CA GLY A 45 -14.81 11.14 -11.75
C GLY A 45 -16.20 10.51 -11.69
N TYR A 46 -16.29 9.17 -11.58
CA TYR A 46 -17.58 8.45 -11.68
C TYR A 46 -18.65 8.90 -10.66
N SER A 47 -18.24 9.26 -9.44
CA SER A 47 -19.15 9.60 -8.33
C SER A 47 -19.99 10.86 -8.58
N GLY A 48 -19.44 11.85 -9.30
CA GLY A 48 -20.11 13.16 -9.46
C GLY A 48 -21.28 13.16 -10.44
N LEU A 49 -21.12 12.48 -11.59
CA LEU A 49 -22.09 12.51 -12.68
C LEU A 49 -22.80 11.16 -12.89
N LYS A 50 -22.46 10.13 -12.10
CA LYS A 50 -22.91 8.74 -12.30
C LYS A 50 -22.57 8.20 -13.70
N SER A 51 -21.57 8.78 -14.33
CA SER A 51 -21.07 8.44 -15.66
C SER A 51 -19.55 8.55 -15.66
N ASN A 52 -18.87 7.74 -16.46
CA ASN A 52 -17.42 7.84 -16.60
C ASN A 52 -17.08 9.08 -17.45
N VAL A 53 -16.64 10.13 -16.77
CA VAL A 53 -16.25 11.42 -17.34
C VAL A 53 -14.90 11.82 -16.72
N PRO A 54 -13.96 12.40 -17.49
CA PRO A 54 -12.71 12.89 -16.95
C PRO A 54 -12.92 13.94 -15.86
N LEU A 55 -12.08 13.96 -14.83
CA LEU A 55 -12.21 14.91 -13.72
C LEU A 55 -12.25 16.39 -14.15
N ARG A 56 -11.63 16.73 -15.28
CA ARG A 56 -11.62 18.10 -15.83
C ARG A 56 -12.99 18.61 -16.25
N ASP A 57 -13.89 17.72 -16.65
CA ASP A 57 -15.19 18.07 -17.21
C ASP A 57 -16.30 18.02 -16.16
N VAL A 58 -15.98 17.64 -14.93
CA VAL A 58 -16.94 17.57 -13.83
C VAL A 58 -17.04 18.93 -13.13
N PRO A 59 -18.22 19.59 -13.09
CA PRO A 59 -18.37 20.95 -12.55
C PRO A 59 -18.47 21.01 -11.01
N ILE A 60 -17.87 20.03 -10.32
CA ILE A 60 -17.81 19.96 -8.86
C ILE A 60 -16.43 19.46 -8.43
N THR A 61 -16.01 19.82 -7.22
CA THR A 61 -14.74 19.32 -6.68
C THR A 61 -14.87 17.84 -6.32
N ILE A 62 -14.00 17.01 -6.90
CA ILE A 62 -13.87 15.59 -6.57
C ILE A 62 -12.40 15.30 -6.34
N SER A 63 -12.11 14.51 -5.30
CA SER A 63 -10.82 13.87 -5.10
C SER A 63 -11.06 12.36 -5.17
N SER A 64 -10.19 11.65 -5.88
CA SER A 64 -10.24 10.19 -5.92
C SER A 64 -8.87 9.60 -5.64
N TYR A 65 -8.86 8.60 -4.75
CA TYR A 65 -7.66 7.95 -4.24
C TYR A 65 -7.68 6.49 -4.65
N THR A 66 -6.53 6.03 -5.16
CA THR A 66 -6.37 4.66 -5.68
C THR A 66 -5.97 3.68 -4.59
N GLN A 67 -6.16 2.39 -4.84
CA GLN A 67 -5.66 1.32 -3.98
C GLN A 67 -4.14 1.41 -3.73
N ALA A 68 -3.35 1.69 -4.77
CA ALA A 68 -1.90 1.87 -4.64
C ALA A 68 -1.52 2.99 -3.65
N PHE A 69 -2.33 4.05 -3.56
CA PHE A 69 -2.13 5.08 -2.54
C PHE A 69 -2.41 4.53 -1.14
N MET A 70 -3.56 3.86 -0.95
CA MET A 70 -3.96 3.28 0.34
C MET A 70 -2.96 2.24 0.87
N GLU A 71 -2.39 1.43 -0.02
CA GLU A 71 -1.32 0.47 0.27
C GLU A 71 -0.01 1.17 0.62
N GLY A 72 0.38 2.20 -0.14
CA GLY A 72 1.61 2.95 0.10
C GLY A 72 1.66 3.71 1.44
N ILE A 73 0.50 4.06 2.01
CA ILE A 73 0.39 4.66 3.35
C ILE A 73 -0.05 3.67 4.44
N GLU A 74 -0.09 2.37 4.12
CA GLU A 74 -0.44 1.28 5.04
C GLU A 74 -1.76 1.50 5.82
N THR A 75 -2.75 2.09 5.16
CA THR A 75 -4.05 2.32 5.80
C THR A 75 -4.83 1.02 5.97
N THR A 76 -5.35 0.76 7.17
CA THR A 76 -6.15 -0.44 7.47
C THR A 76 -7.66 -0.18 7.37
N ARG A 77 -8.07 1.09 7.55
CA ARG A 77 -9.46 1.54 7.49
C ARG A 77 -9.57 2.81 6.65
N ILE A 78 -10.71 3.00 5.98
CA ILE A 78 -10.97 4.21 5.20
C ILE A 78 -10.93 5.47 6.09
N ALA A 79 -11.29 5.38 7.36
CA ALA A 79 -11.21 6.52 8.28
C ALA A 79 -9.79 7.03 8.54
N ASP A 80 -8.78 6.18 8.39
CA ASP A 80 -7.38 6.57 8.55
C ASP A 80 -6.91 7.46 7.38
N LEU A 81 -7.51 7.25 6.20
CA LEU A 81 -7.27 7.98 4.96
C LEU A 81 -7.72 9.44 5.04
N TYR A 82 -8.72 9.77 5.87
CA TYR A 82 -9.28 11.12 5.97
C TYR A 82 -8.25 12.18 6.37
N ASN A 83 -7.19 11.79 7.10
CA ASN A 83 -6.11 12.71 7.46
C ASN A 83 -5.29 13.20 6.26
N TYR A 84 -5.33 12.45 5.15
CA TYR A 84 -4.62 12.77 3.90
C TYR A 84 -5.55 13.41 2.85
N MET A 85 -6.82 13.61 3.20
CA MET A 85 -7.81 14.21 2.31
C MET A 85 -8.00 15.70 2.61
N ALA A 86 -8.04 16.52 1.57
CA ALA A 86 -8.25 17.95 1.73
C ALA A 86 -9.72 18.26 2.06
N GLY A 87 -9.96 18.94 3.19
CA GLY A 87 -11.30 19.37 3.60
C GLY A 87 -12.20 18.23 4.11
N VAL A 88 -11.64 17.07 4.42
CA VAL A 88 -12.32 15.97 5.11
C VAL A 88 -11.68 15.79 6.48
N GLN A 89 -12.49 15.60 7.52
CA GLN A 89 -12.03 15.33 8.87
C GLN A 89 -12.87 14.21 9.47
N ARG A 90 -12.24 13.42 10.34
CA ARG A 90 -12.97 12.46 11.16
C ARG A 90 -13.70 13.22 12.27
N ALA A 91 -15.02 13.14 12.30
CA ALA A 91 -15.85 13.85 13.27
C ALA A 91 -16.18 13.01 14.51
N GLY A 92 -16.02 11.69 14.45
CA GLY A 92 -16.42 10.79 15.51
C GLY A 92 -15.86 9.38 15.39
N ASN A 93 -16.47 8.46 16.14
CA ASN A 93 -15.93 7.11 16.32
C ASN A 93 -16.59 6.08 15.38
N THR A 94 -17.71 6.43 14.74
CA THR A 94 -18.36 5.57 13.74
C THR A 94 -17.78 5.79 12.35
N GLY A 95 -18.03 4.85 11.42
CA GLY A 95 -17.60 5.01 10.02
C GLY A 95 -18.26 6.20 9.33
N TYR A 96 -19.47 6.58 9.75
CA TYR A 96 -20.28 7.65 9.14
C TYR A 96 -19.97 9.05 9.66
N ASP A 97 -19.23 9.17 10.77
CA ASP A 97 -18.90 10.45 11.39
C ASP A 97 -17.76 11.14 10.63
N ILE A 98 -18.11 11.78 9.51
CA ILE A 98 -17.20 12.57 8.69
C ILE A 98 -17.66 14.02 8.67
N ALA A 99 -16.70 14.93 8.71
CA ALA A 99 -16.91 16.35 8.47
C ALA A 99 -16.29 16.72 7.13
N ILE A 100 -17.13 17.19 6.20
CA ILE A 100 -16.70 17.68 4.90
C ILE A 100 -16.87 19.19 4.89
N ARG A 101 -15.77 19.93 4.73
CA ARG A 101 -15.74 21.40 4.69
C ARG A 101 -16.45 22.06 5.89
N GLY A 102 -16.32 21.45 7.07
CA GLY A 102 -16.92 21.94 8.32
C GLY A 102 -18.36 21.46 8.59
N PHE A 103 -19.00 20.75 7.67
CA PHE A 103 -20.31 20.14 7.88
C PHE A 103 -20.15 18.69 8.31
N SER A 104 -20.58 18.37 9.53
CA SER A 104 -20.53 17.00 10.06
C SER A 104 -21.78 16.22 9.72
N SER A 105 -21.57 14.95 9.35
CA SER A 105 -22.59 13.92 9.30
C SER A 105 -22.52 13.14 10.62
N GLY A 106 -23.65 12.94 11.30
CA GLY A 106 -23.68 12.16 12.55
C GLY A 106 -23.85 10.66 12.30
N GLY A 107 -23.63 9.82 13.32
CA GLY A 107 -23.72 8.36 13.21
C GLY A 107 -25.10 7.78 12.80
N ALA A 108 -26.13 8.60 12.67
CA ALA A 108 -27.44 8.22 12.10
C ALA A 108 -27.54 8.47 10.58
N ASP A 109 -26.69 9.35 10.05
CA ASP A 109 -26.71 9.78 8.65
C ASP A 109 -25.90 8.82 7.79
N ARG A 110 -26.59 7.81 7.27
CA ARG A 110 -26.01 6.73 6.44
C ARG A 110 -25.65 7.15 5.01
N ASN A 111 -25.89 8.41 4.65
CA ASN A 111 -25.68 8.94 3.31
C ASN A 111 -24.26 9.48 3.09
N SER A 112 -23.49 9.65 4.17
CA SER A 112 -22.14 10.21 4.11
C SER A 112 -21.12 9.26 3.50
N LEU A 113 -21.33 7.95 3.63
CA LEU A 113 -20.54 6.91 2.98
C LEU A 113 -21.43 6.02 2.13
N GLN A 114 -21.01 5.82 0.88
CA GLN A 114 -21.69 4.99 -0.09
C GLN A 114 -20.70 3.94 -0.58
N THR A 115 -21.17 2.70 -0.67
CA THR A 115 -20.42 1.60 -1.26
C THR A 115 -21.06 1.31 -2.61
N ASP A 116 -20.28 1.41 -3.68
CA ASP A 116 -20.76 1.24 -5.06
C ASP A 116 -21.96 2.13 -5.43
N GLY A 117 -22.04 3.32 -4.83
CA GLY A 117 -23.13 4.28 -5.04
C GLY A 117 -24.42 3.99 -4.25
N LEU A 118 -24.41 2.98 -3.36
CA LEU A 118 -25.52 2.69 -2.48
C LEU A 118 -25.21 3.17 -1.04
N PRO A 119 -26.06 4.03 -0.44
CA PRO A 119 -25.87 4.49 0.92
C PRO A 119 -26.21 3.42 1.96
N GLY A 120 -25.53 3.47 3.10
CA GLY A 120 -25.90 2.69 4.30
C GLY A 120 -25.50 1.22 4.33
N LEU A 121 -24.68 0.75 3.39
CA LEU A 121 -24.09 -0.59 3.40
C LEU A 121 -22.74 -0.66 4.14
N ALA A 122 -22.10 0.48 4.42
CA ALA A 122 -20.91 0.51 5.25
C ALA A 122 -21.26 0.09 6.69
N VAL A 123 -20.43 -0.77 7.29
CA VAL A 123 -20.64 -1.27 8.65
C VAL A 123 -20.99 -0.15 9.64
N ARG A 124 -22.08 -0.31 10.40
CA ARG A 124 -22.54 0.67 11.41
C ARG A 124 -21.52 0.91 12.52
N PHE A 125 -20.63 -0.06 12.73
CA PHE A 125 -19.58 -0.02 13.74
C PHE A 125 -18.24 -0.17 13.05
N GLY A 126 -17.50 0.93 12.98
CA GLY A 126 -16.20 0.98 12.31
C GLY A 126 -16.30 1.42 10.85
N SER A 127 -15.20 1.98 10.35
CA SER A 127 -15.03 2.31 8.94
C SER A 127 -14.71 1.02 8.15
N PRO A 128 -15.15 0.89 6.89
CA PRO A 128 -14.83 -0.28 6.06
C PRO A 128 -13.31 -0.49 5.93
N PRO A 129 -12.86 -1.75 5.78
CA PRO A 129 -11.45 -2.02 5.56
C PRO A 129 -11.03 -1.63 4.14
N THR A 130 -9.79 -1.16 4.00
CA THR A 130 -9.19 -0.77 2.72
C THR A 130 -8.90 -1.95 1.80
N VAL A 131 -8.76 -3.17 2.34
CA VAL A 131 -8.42 -4.39 1.57
C VAL A 131 -9.46 -4.80 0.53
N ASN A 132 -10.71 -4.36 0.66
CA ASN A 132 -11.78 -4.62 -0.31
C ASN A 132 -12.18 -3.34 -1.07
N THR A 133 -11.33 -2.31 -1.06
CA THR A 133 -11.62 -1.01 -1.65
C THR A 133 -10.63 -0.73 -2.77
N GLU A 134 -11.12 -0.73 -4.01
CA GLU A 134 -10.32 -0.38 -5.19
C GLU A 134 -10.00 1.12 -5.23
N ARG A 135 -10.99 1.95 -4.88
CA ARG A 135 -10.88 3.41 -4.87
C ARG A 135 -11.92 4.04 -3.94
N ILE A 136 -11.64 5.27 -3.55
CA ILE A 136 -12.61 6.17 -2.90
C ILE A 136 -12.79 7.45 -3.72
#